data_AF-A0A7S3H3W4-F1
#
_entry.id   AF-A0A7S3H3W4-F1
#
_cell.length_a   1.000
_cell.length_b   1.000
_cell.length_c   1.000
_cell.angle_alpha   90.00
_cell.angle_beta   90.00
_cell.angle_gamma   90.00
#
_symmetry.space_group_name_H-M   'P 1'
#
loop_
_entity.id
_entity.type
_entity.pdbx_description
1 polymer ?
#
loop_
_entity_poly.entity_id
_entity_poly.type
_entity_poly.pdbx_seq_one_letter_code
_entity_poly.pdbx_strand_id
1 'polypeptide(L)'
;DKAYPEAAAALVQVEVREAPKEEMTNDKCKETCHMFGMKSLGDRFESLQNPTECCDMCDEVYKPAPALVQVSALPKDMNRHKCKTICHRFGMRALAKENAAFAGLTNPIPCCAKCDEVFAA
;
A
#
# COMPACT_ATOMS: atom_id res chain seq x y z
N ASP A 1 36.02 38.19 2.47
CA ASP A 1 34.85 39.08 2.36
C ASP A 1 33.91 38.52 1.29
N LYS A 2 32.87 37.79 1.71
CA LYS A 2 31.69 37.47 0.89
C LYS A 2 30.58 37.08 1.87
N ALA A 3 29.78 38.09 2.18
CA ALA A 3 28.63 38.02 3.05
C ALA A 3 27.58 37.06 2.47
N TYR A 4 27.14 36.10 3.29
CA TYR A 4 25.92 35.35 3.05
C TYR A 4 24.76 36.14 3.69
N PRO A 5 23.71 36.51 2.96
CA PRO A 5 22.56 37.17 3.56
C PRO A 5 21.73 36.17 4.40
N GLU A 6 21.33 36.64 5.58
CA GLU A 6 20.53 35.94 6.58
C GLU A 6 19.16 35.53 6.01
N ALA A 7 19.00 34.23 5.74
CA ALA A 7 17.71 33.64 5.41
C ALA A 7 16.88 33.56 6.71
N ALA A 8 15.91 34.46 6.80
CA ALA A 8 14.94 34.58 7.88
C ALA A 8 14.40 33.21 8.33
N ALA A 9 14.55 32.94 9.63
CA ALA A 9 13.91 31.84 10.32
C ALA A 9 12.39 32.03 10.30
N ALA A 10 11.71 31.40 9.33
CA ALA A 10 10.28 31.24 9.35
C ALA A 10 9.92 30.14 10.35
N LEU A 11 9.39 30.54 11.51
CA LEU A 11 8.76 29.64 12.47
C LEU A 11 7.51 29.04 11.81
N VAL A 12 7.62 27.80 11.34
CA VAL A 12 6.46 26.97 10.99
C VAL A 12 5.74 26.64 12.29
N GLN A 13 4.55 27.22 12.44
CA GLN A 13 3.58 26.80 13.44
C GLN A 13 3.06 25.43 13.01
N VAL A 14 3.47 24.39 13.73
CA VAL A 14 2.90 23.05 13.56
C VAL A 14 1.58 23.05 14.32
N GLU A 15 0.49 23.29 13.59
CA GLU A 15 -0.85 23.09 14.13
C GLU A 15 -1.02 21.60 14.44
N VAL A 16 -1.06 21.28 15.73
CA VAL A 16 -1.37 19.94 16.21
C VAL A 16 -2.81 19.67 15.80
N ARG A 17 -2.99 18.92 14.70
CA ARG A 17 -4.27 18.27 14.41
C ARG A 17 -4.58 17.40 15.62
N GLU A 18 -5.59 17.81 16.39
CA GLU A 18 -6.18 16.99 17.42
C GLU A 18 -6.40 15.60 16.83
N ALA A 19 -5.67 14.62 17.38
CA ALA A 19 -5.80 13.25 16.95
C ALA A 19 -7.27 12.87 17.08
N PRO A 20 -7.89 12.27 16.04
CA PRO A 20 -9.19 11.68 16.20
C PRO A 20 -9.09 10.72 17.38
N LYS A 21 -9.99 10.84 18.36
CA LYS A 21 -10.16 9.91 19.49
C LYS A 21 -9.99 8.52 18.89
N GLU A 22 -8.91 7.82 19.27
CA GLU A 22 -8.46 6.65 18.50
C GLU A 22 -9.56 5.60 18.49
N GLU A 23 -10.31 5.55 17.39
CA GLU A 23 -11.22 4.46 17.12
C GLU A 23 -10.36 3.22 16.84
N MET A 24 -10.70 2.12 17.51
CA MET A 24 -10.03 0.84 17.29
C MET A 24 -10.30 0.40 15.85
N THR A 25 -9.25 0.36 15.03
CA THR A 25 -9.31 -0.15 13.65
C THR A 25 -8.92 -1.63 13.62
N ASN A 26 -9.24 -2.32 12.52
CA ASN A 26 -8.84 -3.72 12.32
C ASN A 26 -7.33 -3.91 12.49
N ASP A 27 -6.53 -3.02 11.88
CA ASP A 27 -5.07 -3.08 11.97
C ASP A 27 -4.58 -2.89 13.41
N LYS A 28 -5.11 -1.90 14.14
CA LYS A 28 -4.75 -1.65 15.55
C LYS A 28 -5.16 -2.80 16.46
N CYS A 29 -6.31 -3.42 16.20
CA CYS A 29 -6.76 -4.61 16.90
C CYS A 29 -5.78 -5.76 16.69
N LYS A 30 -5.37 -6.05 15.45
CA LYS A 30 -4.42 -7.13 15.12
C LYS A 30 -3.02 -6.88 15.68
N GLU A 31 -2.52 -5.65 15.60
CA GLU A 31 -1.25 -5.27 16.24
C GLU A 31 -1.32 -5.51 17.75
N THR A 32 -2.45 -5.17 18.38
CA THR A 32 -2.68 -5.45 19.80
C THR A 32 -2.72 -6.96 20.08
N CYS A 33 -3.34 -7.77 19.22
CA CYS A 33 -3.32 -9.23 19.30
C CYS A 33 -1.89 -9.80 19.24
N HIS A 34 -1.07 -9.30 18.31
CA HIS A 34 0.34 -9.70 18.17
C HIS A 34 1.19 -9.32 19.39
N MET A 35 0.85 -8.23 20.06
CA MET A 35 1.48 -7.80 21.32
C MET A 35 0.92 -8.53 22.56
N PHE A 36 0.10 -9.57 22.37
CA PHE A 36 -0.59 -10.31 23.43
C PHE A 36 -1.51 -9.43 24.29
N GLY A 37 -2.02 -8.33 23.73
CA GLY A 37 -2.90 -7.36 24.39
C GLY A 37 -4.38 -7.72 24.38
N MET A 38 -4.75 -8.99 24.20
CA MET A 38 -6.13 -9.45 24.00
C MET A 38 -7.07 -8.99 25.12
N LYS A 39 -6.60 -9.05 26.37
CA LYS A 39 -7.37 -8.62 27.55
C LYS A 39 -7.70 -7.12 27.55
N SER A 40 -6.94 -6.31 26.81
CA SER A 40 -7.16 -4.87 26.69
C SER A 40 -8.14 -4.50 25.58
N LEU A 41 -8.55 -5.45 24.73
CA LEU A 41 -9.49 -5.24 23.63
C LEU A 41 -10.97 -5.38 24.06
N GLY A 42 -11.22 -5.82 25.31
CA GLY A 42 -12.55 -5.92 25.91
C GLY A 42 -13.07 -7.35 26.01
N ASP A 43 -14.33 -7.50 26.48
CA ASP A 43 -14.91 -8.77 26.89
C ASP A 43 -14.90 -9.85 25.80
N ARG A 44 -15.00 -9.46 24.52
CA ARG A 44 -14.99 -10.40 23.38
C ARG A 44 -13.63 -11.07 23.16
N PHE A 45 -12.55 -10.48 23.68
CA PHE A 45 -11.18 -10.96 23.53
C PHE A 45 -10.62 -11.58 24.82
N GLU A 46 -11.35 -11.51 25.93
CA GLU A 46 -10.89 -11.99 27.24
C GLU A 46 -10.67 -13.52 27.27
N SER A 47 -11.50 -14.26 26.54
CA SER A 47 -11.39 -15.73 26.42
C SER A 47 -10.37 -16.19 25.39
N LEU A 48 -9.80 -15.28 24.59
CA LEU A 48 -8.84 -15.62 23.55
C LEU A 48 -7.44 -15.76 24.17
N GLN A 49 -6.74 -16.84 23.81
CA GLN A 49 -5.40 -17.13 24.32
C GLN A 49 -4.33 -17.13 23.24
N ASN A 50 -4.72 -17.11 21.96
CA ASN A 50 -3.77 -17.14 20.85
C ASN A 50 -3.95 -15.92 19.92
N PRO A 51 -2.84 -15.42 19.35
CA PRO A 51 -2.86 -14.24 18.49
C PRO A 51 -3.64 -14.47 17.20
N THR A 52 -3.71 -15.71 16.73
CA THR A 52 -4.43 -16.06 15.49
C THR A 52 -5.95 -15.88 15.66
N GLU A 53 -6.57 -16.50 16.66
CA GLU A 53 -8.02 -16.34 16.92
C GLU A 53 -8.37 -14.90 17.28
N CYS A 54 -7.45 -14.18 17.93
CA CYS A 54 -7.59 -12.74 18.18
C CYS A 54 -7.66 -11.94 16.87
N CYS A 55 -6.77 -12.22 15.91
CA CYS A 55 -6.79 -11.57 14.61
C CYS A 55 -8.05 -11.91 13.80
N ASP A 56 -8.53 -13.15 13.85
CA ASP A 56 -9.79 -13.56 13.23
C ASP A 56 -10.97 -12.80 13.83
N MET A 57 -11.00 -12.65 15.16
CA MET A 57 -12.03 -11.85 15.84
C MET A 57 -11.93 -10.36 15.48
N CYS A 58 -10.73 -9.81 15.30
CA CYS A 58 -10.57 -8.45 14.79
C CYS A 58 -11.20 -8.27 13.40
N ASP A 59 -11.10 -9.27 12.52
CA ASP A 59 -11.73 -9.24 11.19
C ASP A 59 -13.26 -9.27 11.22
N GLU A 60 -13.84 -9.95 12.21
CA GLU A 60 -15.29 -9.96 12.42
C GLU A 60 -15.82 -8.65 13.04
N VAL A 61 -15.13 -8.14 14.06
CA VAL A 61 -15.58 -6.98 14.85
C VAL A 61 -15.27 -5.68 14.13
N TYR A 62 -14.10 -5.59 13.51
CA TYR A 62 -13.63 -4.41 12.79
C TYR A 62 -13.54 -4.79 11.33
N LYS A 63 -14.65 -4.66 10.59
CA LYS A 63 -14.66 -4.89 9.15
C LYS A 63 -13.53 -4.06 8.53
N PRO A 64 -12.60 -4.69 7.80
CA PRO A 64 -11.53 -3.95 7.17
C PRO A 64 -12.16 -2.89 6.28
N ALA A 65 -11.72 -1.64 6.45
CA ALA A 65 -12.00 -0.62 5.45
C ALA A 65 -11.58 -1.21 4.09
N PRO A 66 -12.32 -0.95 2.99
CA PRO A 66 -11.92 -1.43 1.68
C PRO A 66 -10.46 -1.02 1.47
N ALA A 67 -9.59 -2.03 1.36
CA ALA A 67 -8.15 -1.81 1.25
C ALA A 67 -7.92 -0.75 0.19
N LEU A 68 -7.09 0.26 0.49
CA LEU A 68 -6.75 1.28 -0.49
C LEU A 68 -6.00 0.61 -1.63
N VAL A 69 -6.75 0.17 -2.63
CA VAL A 69 -6.21 -0.37 -3.87
C VAL A 69 -5.50 0.82 -4.52
N GLN A 70 -4.18 0.87 -4.39
CA GLN A 70 -3.37 1.78 -5.17
C GLN A 70 -3.49 1.35 -6.63
N VAL A 71 -4.50 1.90 -7.32
CA VAL A 71 -4.66 1.75 -8.76
C VAL A 71 -3.53 2.56 -9.39
N SER A 72 -2.41 1.88 -9.62
CA SER A 72 -1.31 2.44 -10.41
C SER A 72 -1.84 2.58 -11.83
N ALA A 73 -2.30 3.79 -12.19
CA ALA A 73 -2.69 4.09 -13.56
C ALA A 73 -1.48 3.87 -14.47
N LEU A 74 -1.71 3.22 -15.60
CA LEU A 74 -0.67 3.06 -16.61
C LEU A 74 -0.31 4.45 -17.18
N PRO A 75 0.98 4.72 -17.43
CA PRO A 75 1.40 5.96 -18.09
C PRO A 75 0.74 6.07 -19.46
N LYS A 76 0.21 7.25 -19.79
CA LYS A 76 -0.50 7.53 -21.05
C LYS A 76 0.42 7.42 -22.27
N ASP A 77 1.66 7.81 -22.10
CA ASP A 77 2.74 7.72 -23.07
C ASP A 77 3.58 6.46 -22.78
N MET A 78 3.11 5.33 -23.32
CA MET A 78 3.75 4.03 -23.15
C MET A 78 4.89 3.84 -24.14
N ASN A 79 6.05 3.38 -23.65
CA ASN A 79 7.19 3.01 -24.48
C ASN A 79 7.85 1.73 -23.94
N ARG A 80 8.80 1.17 -24.71
CA ARG A 80 9.51 -0.08 -24.37
C ARG A 80 10.06 -0.07 -22.94
N HIS A 81 10.69 1.03 -22.53
CA HIS A 81 11.30 1.15 -21.20
C HIS A 81 10.24 1.16 -20.09
N LYS A 82 9.21 2.01 -20.22
CA LYS A 82 8.10 2.11 -19.26
C LYS A 82 7.35 0.79 -19.12
N CYS A 83 7.10 0.12 -20.25
CA CYS A 83 6.49 -1.21 -20.27
C CYS A 83 7.32 -2.21 -19.43
N LYS A 84 8.63 -2.27 -19.62
CA LYS A 84 9.52 -3.12 -18.81
C LYS A 84 9.53 -2.75 -17.33
N THR A 85 9.54 -1.46 -17.00
CA THR A 85 9.43 -1.01 -15.60
C THR A 85 8.15 -1.51 -14.95
N ILE A 86 7.02 -1.50 -15.68
CA ILE A 86 5.75 -2.03 -15.20
C ILE A 86 5.82 -3.55 -15.02
N CYS A 87 6.43 -4.29 -15.97
CA CYS A 87 6.66 -5.74 -15.82
C CYS A 87 7.45 -6.06 -14.54
N HIS A 88 8.54 -5.33 -14.27
CA HIS A 88 9.36 -5.52 -13.06
C HIS A 88 8.62 -5.18 -11.76
N ARG A 89 7.61 -4.30 -11.82
CA ARG A 89 6.71 -3.98 -10.69
C ARG A 89 5.47 -4.88 -10.64
N PHE A 90 5.52 -6.06 -11.27
CA PHE A 90 4.42 -7.03 -11.34
C PHE A 90 3.10 -6.44 -11.91
N GLY A 91 3.19 -5.41 -12.74
CA GLY A 91 2.04 -4.72 -13.33
C GLY A 91 1.43 -5.42 -14.55
N MET A 92 1.74 -6.69 -14.79
CA MET A 92 1.28 -7.44 -15.97
C MET A 92 -0.24 -7.53 -16.04
N ARG A 93 -0.93 -7.65 -14.90
CA ARG A 93 -2.39 -7.64 -14.86
C ARG A 93 -2.98 -6.30 -15.31
N ALA A 94 -2.28 -5.19 -15.05
CA ALA A 94 -2.69 -3.88 -15.54
C ALA A 94 -2.42 -3.80 -17.05
N LEU A 95 -1.23 -4.22 -17.51
CA LEU A 95 -0.89 -4.25 -18.93
C LEU A 95 -1.87 -5.11 -19.74
N ALA A 96 -2.31 -6.25 -19.20
CA ALA A 96 -3.27 -7.14 -19.85
C ALA A 96 -4.68 -6.54 -19.99
N LYS A 97 -5.06 -5.57 -19.15
CA LYS A 97 -6.34 -4.85 -19.28
C LYS A 97 -6.33 -3.87 -20.45
N GLU A 98 -5.20 -3.20 -20.67
CA GLU A 98 -5.05 -2.23 -21.76
C GLU A 98 -4.64 -2.89 -23.08
N ASN A 99 -3.89 -3.99 -23.02
CA ASN A 99 -3.37 -4.68 -24.20
C ASN A 99 -3.37 -6.20 -24.01
N ALA A 100 -4.19 -6.87 -24.83
CA ALA A 100 -4.36 -8.33 -24.81
C ALA A 100 -3.07 -9.12 -25.10
N ALA A 101 -2.04 -8.50 -25.68
CA ALA A 101 -0.74 -9.13 -25.89
C ALA A 101 -0.04 -9.56 -24.58
N PHE A 102 -0.44 -8.96 -23.46
CA PHE A 102 0.04 -9.30 -22.11
C PHE A 102 -0.89 -10.25 -21.35
N ALA A 103 -1.97 -10.72 -21.97
CA ALA A 103 -2.89 -11.68 -21.35
C ALA A 103 -2.16 -12.98 -21.01
N GLY A 104 -2.33 -13.44 -19.76
CA GLY A 104 -1.68 -14.66 -19.27
C GLY A 104 -0.20 -14.52 -18.90
N LEU A 105 0.41 -13.33 -19.05
CA LEU A 105 1.78 -13.12 -18.58
C LEU A 105 1.80 -12.96 -17.07
N THR A 106 2.40 -13.94 -16.40
CA THR A 106 2.55 -14.01 -14.93
C THR A 106 4.00 -13.82 -14.46
N ASN A 107 4.95 -13.71 -15.39
CA ASN A 107 6.37 -13.57 -15.09
C ASN A 107 6.96 -12.32 -15.77
N PRO A 108 7.86 -11.59 -15.09
CA PRO A 108 8.44 -10.36 -15.63
C PRO A 108 9.33 -10.61 -16.85
N ILE A 109 10.01 -11.76 -16.93
CA ILE A 109 10.88 -12.12 -18.08
C ILE A 109 10.09 -12.16 -19.41
N PRO A 110 9.02 -12.99 -19.56
CA PRO A 110 8.23 -12.99 -20.79
C PRO A 110 7.45 -11.69 -21.00
N CYS A 111 7.10 -10.96 -19.93
CA CYS A 111 6.51 -9.62 -20.05
C CYS A 111 7.47 -8.63 -20.71
N CYS A 112 8.74 -8.60 -20.29
CA CYS A 112 9.75 -7.72 -20.87
C CYS A 112 10.03 -8.07 -22.34
N ALA A 113 10.08 -9.36 -22.69
CA ALA A 113 10.19 -9.80 -24.08
C ALA A 113 8.99 -9.33 -24.91
N LYS A 114 7.77 -9.43 -24.36
CA LYS A 114 6.58 -8.94 -25.04
C LYS A 114 6.58 -7.42 -25.20
N CYS A 115 7.08 -6.67 -24.21
CA CYS A 115 7.30 -5.23 -24.37
C CYS A 115 8.24 -4.91 -25.54
N ASP A 116 9.23 -5.76 -25.79
CA ASP A 116 10.16 -5.59 -26.90
C ASP A 116 9.51 -5.82 -28.28
N GLU A 117 8.52 -6.70 -28.34
CA GLU A 117 7.70 -6.97 -29.54
C GLU A 117 6.66 -5.85 -29.78
N VAL A 118 5.93 -5.44 -28.73
CA VAL A 118 4.79 -4.51 -28.82
C VAL A 118 5.24 -3.06 -29.00
N PHE A 119 6.35 -2.68 -28.36
CA PHE A 119 6.91 -1.33 -28.43
C PHE A 119 8.20 -1.31 -29.25
N ALA A 120 8.21 -2.10 -30.33
CA ALA A 120 9.22 -2.03 -31.37
C ALA A 120 9.14 -0.66 -32.08
N ALA A 121 9.83 0.33 -31.52
CA ALA A 121 10.28 1.53 -32.23
C ALA A 121 11.45 1.16 -33.15
#